data_AF-A0A7Y9IUU2-F1
#
_entry.id   AF-A0A7Y9IUU2-F1
#
_cell.length_a   1.000
_cell.length_b   1.000
_cell.length_c   1.000
_cell.angle_alpha   90.00
_cell.angle_beta   90.00
_cell.angle_gamma   90.00
#
_symmetry.space_group_name_H-M   'P 1'
#
loop_
_entity.id
_entity.type
_entity.pdbx_description
1 polymer ?
#
loop_
_entity_poly.entity_id
_entity_poly.type
_entity_poly.pdbx_seq_one_letter_code
_entity_poly.pdbx_strand_id
1 'polypeptide(L)'
;MAELHPYIQFLGGLPQFEIDHRAGTAVEMRTGAVVSKYNGSAPHHAHCLAIVWPGQSSDQPVLVSATKYVPLQVSLAIQLGAPRADLLAASRHIFTEAGEAH
;
A
#
# COMPACT_ATOMS: atom_id res chain seq x y z
N MET A 1 13.63 4.48 14.66
CA MET A 1 13.04 4.63 13.31
C MET A 1 11.57 4.31 13.47
N ALA A 2 10.66 5.17 13.00
CA ALA A 2 9.24 4.85 13.05
C ALA A 2 9.00 3.60 12.21
N GLU A 3 8.28 2.63 12.75
CA GLU A 3 7.94 1.40 12.05
C GLU A 3 7.02 1.75 10.87
N LEU A 4 7.39 1.28 9.67
CA LEU A 4 6.60 1.49 8.47
C LEU A 4 5.24 0.82 8.63
N HIS A 5 4.18 1.46 8.15
CA HIS A 5 2.86 0.85 8.19
C HIS A 5 2.88 -0.47 7.40
N PRO A 6 2.30 -1.57 7.92
CA PRO A 6 2.40 -2.88 7.29
C PRO A 6 2.01 -2.88 5.81
N TYR A 7 0.93 -2.18 5.44
CA TYR A 7 0.55 -2.05 4.02
C TYR A 7 1.61 -1.39 3.14
N ILE A 8 2.31 -0.37 3.63
CA ILE A 8 3.34 0.32 2.84
C ILE A 8 4.57 -0.57 2.68
N GLN A 9 4.96 -1.25 3.76
CA GLN A 9 6.04 -2.23 3.72
C GLN A 9 5.72 -3.38 2.76
N PHE A 10 4.50 -3.92 2.81
CA PHE A 10 4.04 -4.96 1.90
C PHE A 10 4.06 -4.50 0.45
N LEU A 11 3.49 -3.32 0.15
CA LEU A 11 3.47 -2.77 -1.20
C LEU A 11 4.88 -2.61 -1.74
N GLY A 12 5.80 -2.12 -0.92
CA GLY A 12 7.21 -1.99 -1.30
C GLY A 12 7.97 -3.30 -1.53
N GLY A 13 7.42 -4.44 -1.10
CA GLY A 13 7.93 -5.75 -1.45
C GLY A 13 7.48 -6.23 -2.84
N LEU A 14 6.56 -5.51 -3.49
CA LEU A 14 6.08 -5.83 -4.83
C LEU A 14 7.01 -5.23 -5.90
N PRO A 15 7.22 -5.91 -7.04
CA PRO A 15 8.21 -5.51 -8.05
C PRO A 15 7.91 -4.16 -8.72
N GLN A 16 6.66 -3.68 -8.67
CA GLN A 16 6.27 -2.40 -9.26
C GLN A 16 6.34 -1.22 -8.30
N PHE A 17 6.83 -1.41 -7.07
CA PHE A 17 6.91 -0.36 -6.05
C PHE A 17 8.33 -0.14 -5.55
N GLU A 18 8.62 1.10 -5.15
CA GLU A 18 9.81 1.50 -4.40
C GLU A 18 9.40 2.13 -3.07
N ILE A 19 10.08 1.78 -1.96
CA ILE A 19 9.79 2.36 -0.64
C ILE A 19 10.61 3.62 -0.44
N ASP A 20 9.94 4.73 -0.10
CA ASP A 20 10.58 5.87 0.54
C ASP A 20 10.48 5.71 2.07
N HIS A 21 11.54 5.20 2.67
CA HIS A 21 11.63 4.99 4.11
C HIS A 21 11.63 6.29 4.92
N ARG A 22 12.00 7.42 4.31
CA ARG A 22 12.01 8.73 5.00
C ARG A 22 10.60 9.30 5.05
N ALA A 23 9.85 9.18 3.95
CA ALA A 23 8.47 9.65 3.86
C ALA A 23 7.45 8.65 4.43
N GLY A 24 7.82 7.38 4.59
CA GLY A 24 6.89 6.34 5.01
C GLY A 24 5.88 5.98 3.92
N THR A 25 6.29 6.04 2.65
CA THR A 25 5.43 5.87 1.48
C THR A 25 5.98 4.82 0.52
N ALA A 26 5.11 4.30 -0.36
CA ALA A 26 5.50 3.45 -1.48
C ALA A 26 5.16 4.16 -2.79
N VAL A 27 6.10 4.21 -3.73
CA VAL A 27 5.93 4.83 -5.05
C VAL A 27 5.71 3.74 -6.08
N GLU A 28 4.61 3.80 -6.83
CA GLU A 28 4.35 2.88 -7.94
C GLU A 28 5.14 3.36 -9.17
N MET A 29 6.09 2.54 -9.62
CA MET A 29 7.15 2.96 -10.55
C MET A 29 6.68 3.11 -12.00
N ARG A 30 5.51 2.58 -12.36
CA ARG A 30 4.96 2.68 -13.73
C ARG A 30 4.18 3.97 -13.94
N THR A 31 3.60 4.50 -12.87
CA THR A 31 2.68 5.64 -12.90
C THR A 31 3.20 6.83 -12.12
N GLY A 32 4.19 6.64 -11.25
CA GLY A 32 4.68 7.66 -10.32
C GLY A 32 3.71 7.96 -9.18
N ALA A 33 2.68 7.12 -8.97
CA ALA A 33 1.71 7.32 -7.90
C ALA A 33 2.34 7.06 -6.54
N VAL A 34 2.18 8.01 -5.61
CA VAL A 34 2.65 7.87 -4.23
C VAL A 34 1.52 7.33 -3.37
N VAL A 35 1.79 6.25 -2.64
CA VAL A 35 0.85 5.59 -1.73
C VAL A 35 1.34 5.76 -0.30
N SER A 36 0.46 6.25 0.57
CA SER A 36 0.72 6.44 2.00
C SER A 36 -0.40 5.90 2.86
N LYS A 37 -0.13 5.70 4.15
CA LYS A 37 -1.18 5.46 5.14
C LYS A 37 -2.09 6.69 5.22
N TYR A 38 -3.40 6.49 5.31
CA TYR A 38 -4.32 7.56 5.66
C TYR A 38 -4.60 7.56 7.17
N ASN A 39 -4.29 8.66 7.85
CA ASN A 39 -4.50 8.82 9.29
C ASN A 39 -5.84 9.49 9.60
N GLY A 40 -6.93 8.82 9.22
CA GLY A 40 -8.28 9.27 9.56
C GLY A 40 -8.71 8.80 10.96
N SER A 41 -9.49 9.62 11.66
CA SER A 41 -10.00 9.29 13.00
C SER A 41 -11.27 8.42 13.00
N ALA A 42 -11.93 8.29 11.86
CA ALA A 42 -13.14 7.47 11.74
C ALA A 42 -12.80 5.98 11.63
N PRO A 43 -13.59 5.06 12.24
CA PRO A 43 -13.31 3.62 12.21
C PRO A 43 -13.16 3.01 10.81
N HIS A 44 -13.86 3.55 9.81
CA HIS A 44 -13.76 3.07 8.43
C HIS A 44 -12.43 3.46 7.75
N HIS A 45 -11.64 4.35 8.35
CA HIS A 45 -10.32 4.74 7.86
C HIS A 45 -9.19 3.82 8.33
N ALA A 46 -9.44 2.87 9.24
CA ALA A 46 -8.45 1.91 9.74
C ALA A 46 -7.70 1.18 8.60
N HIS A 47 -8.42 0.86 7.52
CA HIS A 47 -7.86 0.20 6.34
C HIS A 47 -7.89 1.12 5.10
N CYS A 48 -7.63 2.41 5.27
CA CYS A 48 -7.54 3.35 4.15
C CYS A 48 -6.09 3.69 3.79
N LEU A 49 -5.84 3.73 2.48
CA LEU A 49 -4.62 4.27 1.89
C LEU A 49 -4.96 5.56 1.17
N ALA A 50 -4.01 6.49 1.18
CA ALA A 50 -4.06 7.71 0.40
C ALA A 50 -3.15 7.53 -0.84
N ILE A 51 -3.66 7.89 -2.01
CA ILE A 51 -2.92 7.87 -3.26
C ILE A 51 -2.84 9.28 -3.83
N VAL A 52 -1.64 9.71 -4.21
CA VAL A 52 -1.39 10.98 -4.89
C VAL A 52 -0.74 10.68 -6.23
N TRP A 53 -1.41 11.10 -7.31
CA TRP A 53 -0.89 10.95 -8.67
C TRP A 53 0.08 12.09 -9.02
N PRO A 54 0.99 11.91 -10.00
CA PRO A 54 1.82 13.00 -10.48
C PRO A 54 0.98 14.21 -10.93
N GLY A 55 1.33 15.40 -10.44
CA GLY A 55 0.60 16.64 -10.75
C GLY A 55 -0.65 16.88 -9.90
N GLN A 56 -1.04 15.94 -9.04
CA GLN A 56 -2.11 16.14 -8.06
C GLN A 56 -1.57 16.87 -6.82
N SER A 57 -2.41 17.73 -6.21
CA SER A 57 -2.08 18.33 -4.92
C SER A 57 -2.04 17.26 -3.82
N SER A 58 -1.01 17.31 -2.97
CA SER A 58 -0.87 16.43 -1.81
C SER A 58 -2.01 16.60 -0.79
N ASP A 59 -2.69 17.75 -0.79
CA ASP A 59 -3.76 18.06 0.17
C ASP A 59 -5.10 17.41 -0.20
N GLN A 60 -5.19 16.81 -1.39
CA GLN A 60 -6.42 16.20 -1.89
C GLN A 60 -6.18 14.77 -2.37
N PRO A 61 -5.67 13.85 -1.53
CA PRO A 61 -5.38 12.49 -1.96
C PRO A 61 -6.66 11.74 -2.33
N VAL A 62 -6.51 10.76 -3.23
CA VAL A 62 -7.57 9.77 -3.48
C VAL A 62 -7.51 8.71 -2.38
N LEU A 63 -8.60 8.55 -1.63
CA LEU A 63 -8.70 7.54 -0.59
C LEU A 63 -9.20 6.23 -1.16
N VAL A 64 -8.48 5.15 -0.87
CA VAL A 64 -8.86 3.79 -1.29
C VAL A 64 -8.83 2.85 -0.11
N SER A 65 -9.66 1.81 -0.17
CA SER A 65 -9.62 0.73 0.81
C SER A 65 -8.44 -0.20 0.52
N ALA A 66 -7.59 -0.41 1.52
CA ALA A 66 -6.45 -1.33 1.45
C ALA A 66 -6.89 -2.76 1.10
N THR A 67 -8.05 -3.20 1.60
CA THR A 67 -8.62 -4.53 1.32
C THR A 67 -9.01 -4.72 -0.14
N LYS A 68 -9.17 -3.64 -0.91
CA LYS A 68 -9.41 -3.68 -2.35
C LYS A 68 -8.14 -3.39 -3.15
N TYR A 69 -7.34 -2.44 -2.68
CA TYR A 69 -6.14 -2.00 -3.39
C TYR A 69 -5.03 -3.05 -3.38
N VAL A 70 -4.73 -3.65 -2.22
CA VAL A 70 -3.66 -4.64 -2.09
C VAL A 70 -3.87 -5.86 -3.00
N PRO A 71 -5.06 -6.49 -3.08
CA PRO A 71 -5.26 -7.64 -3.97
C PRO A 71 -5.12 -7.28 -5.46
N LEU A 72 -5.49 -6.05 -5.86
CA LEU A 72 -5.27 -5.56 -7.22
C LEU A 72 -3.77 -5.44 -7.52
N GLN A 73 -2.98 -4.88 -6.60
CA GLN A 73 -1.54 -4.76 -6.77
C GLN A 73 -0.82 -6.11 -6.78
N VAL A 74 -1.29 -7.07 -5.97
CA VAL A 74 -0.79 -8.45 -6.00
C VAL A 74 -1.09 -9.12 -7.35
N SER A 75 -2.31 -8.94 -7.87
CA SER A 75 -2.68 -9.48 -9.19
C SER A 75 -1.78 -8.92 -10.29
N LEU A 76 -1.46 -7.62 -10.21
CA LEU A 76 -0.53 -6.98 -11.13
C LEU A 76 0.92 -7.50 -10.98
N ALA A 77 1.39 -7.65 -9.74
CA ALA A 77 2.72 -8.20 -9.47
C ALA A 77 2.88 -9.62 -10.05
N ILE A 78 1.85 -10.46 -9.94
CA ILE A 78 1.82 -11.80 -10.54
C ILE A 78 1.90 -11.72 -12.06
N GLN A 79 1.18 -10.79 -12.69
CA GLN A 79 1.26 -10.56 -14.14
C GLN A 79 2.66 -10.09 -14.58
N LEU A 80 3.39 -9.40 -13.71
CA LEU A 80 4.77 -8.98 -13.92
C LEU A 80 5.80 -10.11 -13.65
N GLY A 81 5.35 -11.31 -13.27
CA GLY A 81 6.20 -12.48 -13.08
C GLY A 81 6.57 -12.79 -11.62
N ALA A 82 5.99 -12.09 -10.64
CA ALA A 82 6.25 -12.38 -9.23
C ALA A 82 5.64 -13.73 -8.78
N PRO A 83 6.24 -14.43 -7.79
CA PRO A 83 5.80 -15.75 -7.37
C PRO A 83 4.40 -15.73 -6.75
N ARG A 84 3.44 -16.34 -7.45
CA ARG A 84 2.01 -16.30 -7.10
C ARG A 84 1.68 -16.89 -5.73
N ALA A 85 2.25 -18.05 -5.41
CA ALA A 85 1.91 -18.75 -4.16
C ALA A 85 2.30 -17.92 -2.94
N ASP A 86 3.52 -17.37 -2.97
CA ASP A 86 4.10 -16.59 -1.88
C ASP A 86 3.34 -15.27 -1.69
N LEU A 87 3.04 -14.56 -2.79
CA LEU A 87 2.30 -13.30 -2.73
C LEU A 87 0.86 -13.46 -2.22
N LEU A 88 0.17 -14.55 -2.60
CA LEU A 88 -1.18 -14.82 -2.10
C LEU A 88 -1.18 -15.22 -0.62
N ALA A 89 -0.12 -15.87 -0.13
CA ALA A 89 0.03 -16.13 1.30
C ALA A 89 0.29 -14.83 2.06
N ALA A 90 1.30 -14.06 1.64
CA ALA A 90 1.66 -12.80 2.28
C ALA A 90 0.51 -11.77 2.29
N SER A 91 -0.28 -11.69 1.21
CA SER A 91 -1.43 -10.78 1.15
C SER A 91 -2.58 -11.16 2.08
N ARG A 92 -2.71 -12.42 2.51
CA ARG A 92 -3.69 -12.80 3.54
C ARG A 92 -3.24 -12.36 4.93
N HIS A 93 -1.96 -12.52 5.23
CA HIS A 93 -1.38 -12.17 6.53
C HIS A 93 -1.42 -10.66 6.81
N ILE A 94 -1.23 -9.83 5.77
CA ILE A 94 -1.14 -8.38 5.97
C ILE A 94 -2.45 -7.73 6.46
N PHE A 95 -3.61 -8.33 6.17
CA PHE A 95 -4.88 -7.80 6.67
C PHE A 95 -5.09 -8.09 8.15
N THR A 96 -4.53 -9.18 8.66
CA THR A 96 -4.51 -9.49 10.09
C THR A 96 -3.53 -8.58 10.81
N GLU A 97 -2.29 -8.49 10.33
CA GLU A 97 -1.24 -7.64 10.93
C GLU A 97 -1.63 -6.16 10.97
N ALA A 98 -2.20 -5.63 9.89
CA ALA A 98 -2.67 -4.25 9.85
C ALA A 98 -3.98 -4.02 10.64
N GLY A 99 -4.75 -5.08 10.95
CA GLY A 99 -5.94 -5.01 11.79
C GLY A 99 -5.65 -5.06 13.28
N GLU A 100 -4.51 -5.66 13.67
CA GLU A 100 -4.06 -5.77 15.07
C GLU A 100 -3.26 -4.55 15.56
N ALA A 101 -2.73 -3.73 14.65
CA ALA A 101 -1.94 -2.53 14.98
C ALA A 101 -2.77 -1.33 15.51
N HIS A 102 -3.91 -1.59 16.17
CA HIS A 102 -4.82 -0.58 16.73
C HIS A 102 -5.03 -0.73 18.23
#